data_AF-A0A2F0AJP9-F1
#
_entry.id   AF-A0A2F0AJP9-F1
#
_cell.length_a   1.000
_cell.length_b   1.000
_cell.length_c   1.000
_cell.angle_alpha   90.00
_cell.angle_beta   90.00
_cell.angle_gamma   90.00
#
_symmetry.space_group_name_H-M   'P 1'
#
loop_
_entity.id
_entity.type
_entity.pdbx_description
1 polymer ?
#
loop_
_entity_poly.entity_id
_entity_poly.type
_entity_poly.pdbx_seq_one_letter_code
_entity_poly.pdbx_strand_id
1 'polypeptide(L)'
;MSIKVKLQIYLIFLASLLMLLSVVIQDLSLGKIWFYLNSNSLVGIQSFAEEISESYRYGSFFYELIIMLLNANLFFFSGIFSIMISLSLFMFLDS
;
A
#
# COMPACT_ATOMS: atom_id res chain seq x y z
N MET A 1 14.35 23.92 17.61
CA MET A 1 13.32 23.23 16.81
C MET A 1 12.70 22.12 17.64
N SER A 2 11.37 22.12 17.78
CA SER A 2 10.63 21.12 18.56
C SER A 2 10.87 19.70 18.00
N ILE A 3 10.85 18.69 18.88
CA ILE A 3 10.96 17.27 18.51
C ILE A 3 9.94 16.91 17.42
N LYS A 4 8.73 17.48 17.51
CA LYS A 4 7.62 17.29 16.58
C LYS A 4 8.02 17.67 15.16
N VAL A 5 8.60 18.86 15.00
CA VAL A 5 8.97 19.38 13.68
C VAL A 5 10.15 18.61 13.08
N LYS A 6 11.11 18.16 13.91
CA LYS A 6 12.21 17.30 13.45
C LYS A 6 11.67 15.97 12.91
N LEU A 7 10.77 15.34 13.65
CA LEU A 7 10.20 14.04 13.29
C LEU A 7 9.34 14.12 12.01
N GLN A 8 8.56 15.20 11.85
CA GLN A 8 7.84 15.46 10.59
C GLN A 8 8.77 15.58 9.39
N ILE A 9 9.87 16.33 9.53
CA ILE A 9 10.84 16.49 8.44
C ILE A 9 11.40 15.13 8.03
N TYR A 10 11.80 14.29 8.99
CA TYR A 10 12.30 12.95 8.68
C TYR A 10 11.25 12.07 8.01
N LEU A 11 9.98 12.11 8.45
CA LEU A 11 8.91 11.34 7.81
C LEU A 11 8.59 11.82 6.39
N ILE A 12 8.64 13.14 6.15
CA ILE A 12 8.45 13.70 4.80
C ILE A 12 9.59 13.29 3.88
N PHE A 13 10.84 13.35 4.37
CA PHE A 13 11.99 12.87 3.60
C PHE A 13 11.90 11.38 3.31
N LEU A 14 11.51 10.57 4.31
CA LEU A 14 11.30 9.14 4.14
C LEU A 14 10.21 8.85 3.11
N ALA A 15 9.05 9.53 3.20
CA ALA A 15 7.97 9.37 2.24
C ALA A 15 8.41 9.73 0.82
N SER A 16 9.17 10.81 0.67
CA SER A 16 9.71 11.24 -0.64
C SER A 16 10.68 10.21 -1.21
N LEU A 17 11.55 9.65 -0.38
CA LEU A 17 12.46 8.57 -0.77
C LEU A 17 11.70 7.31 -1.21
N LEU A 18 10.68 6.89 -0.45
CA LEU A 18 9.85 5.74 -0.77
C LEU A 18 9.06 5.95 -2.07
N MET A 19 8.50 7.14 -2.27
CA MET A 19 7.84 7.50 -3.53
C MET A 19 8.82 7.44 -4.71
N LEU A 20 10.05 7.92 -4.55
CA LEU A 20 11.06 7.82 -5.60
C LEU A 20 11.45 6.36 -5.88
N LEU A 21 11.65 5.56 -4.82
CA LEU A 21 11.91 4.13 -4.95
C LEU A 21 10.77 3.40 -5.65
N SER A 22 9.52 3.83 -5.48
CA SER A 22 8.38 3.23 -6.21
C SER A 22 8.48 3.39 -7.73
N VAL A 23 9.10 4.48 -8.20
CA VAL A 23 9.32 4.73 -9.63
C VAL A 23 10.50 3.93 -10.16
N VAL A 24 11.55 3.76 -9.35
CA VAL A 24 12.77 3.02 -9.73
C VAL A 24 12.56 1.51 -9.65
N ILE A 25 11.88 1.04 -8.61
CA ILE A 25 11.63 -0.37 -8.32
C ILE A 25 10.14 -0.66 -8.54
N GLN A 26 9.73 -0.65 -9.80
CA GLN A 26 8.34 -0.90 -10.20
C GLN A 26 7.91 -2.34 -9.90
N ASP A 27 8.87 -3.26 -9.88
CA ASP A 27 8.63 -4.69 -9.78
C ASP A 27 8.21 -5.19 -8.40
N LEU A 28 8.22 -4.36 -7.35
CA LEU A 28 7.88 -4.78 -5.99
C LEU A 28 6.40 -4.56 -5.66
N SER A 29 5.53 -5.31 -6.34
CA SER A 29 4.08 -5.26 -6.10
C SER A 29 3.65 -6.08 -4.88
N LEU A 30 2.51 -5.72 -4.28
CA LEU A 30 1.92 -6.46 -3.16
C LEU A 30 1.65 -7.93 -3.51
N GLY A 31 1.19 -8.21 -4.73
CA GLY A 31 0.93 -9.56 -5.22
C GLY A 31 2.19 -10.42 -5.29
N LYS A 32 3.33 -9.85 -5.73
CA LYS A 32 4.60 -10.58 -5.73
C LYS A 32 5.10 -10.89 -4.32
N ILE A 33 4.97 -9.94 -3.39
CA ILE A 33 5.33 -10.16 -1.99
C ILE A 33 4.44 -11.24 -1.37
N TRP A 34 3.13 -11.15 -1.61
CA TRP A 34 2.18 -12.16 -1.14
C TRP A 34 2.52 -13.54 -1.72
N PHE A 35 2.84 -13.62 -3.01
CA PHE A 35 3.25 -14.86 -3.65
C PHE A 35 4.48 -15.48 -2.97
N TYR A 36 5.50 -14.69 -2.63
CA TYR A 36 6.68 -15.17 -1.90
C TYR A 36 6.37 -15.61 -0.47
N LEU A 37 5.40 -14.98 0.21
CA LEU A 37 5.00 -15.36 1.56
C LEU A 37 4.14 -16.64 1.57
N ASN A 38 3.14 -16.70 0.70
CA ASN A 38 2.22 -17.83 0.58
C ASN A 38 1.46 -17.79 -0.77
N SER A 39 2.03 -18.47 -1.77
CA SER A 39 1.43 -18.61 -3.10
C SER A 39 0.04 -19.23 -3.09
N ASN A 40 -0.20 -20.22 -2.23
CA ASN A 40 -1.48 -20.93 -2.17
C ASN A 40 -2.62 -20.00 -1.72
N SER A 41 -2.34 -19.13 -0.75
CA SER A 41 -3.33 -18.15 -0.28
C SER A 41 -3.66 -17.10 -1.35
N LEU A 42 -2.67 -16.71 -2.16
CA LEU A 42 -2.88 -15.78 -3.27
C LEU A 42 -3.77 -16.39 -4.35
N VAL A 43 -3.50 -17.65 -4.73
CA VAL A 43 -4.34 -18.40 -5.67
C VAL A 43 -5.77 -18.53 -5.14
N GLY A 44 -5.93 -18.84 -3.84
CA GLY A 44 -7.25 -18.93 -3.21
C GLY A 44 -8.03 -17.61 -3.23
N ILE A 45 -7.37 -16.47 -3.03
CA ILE A 45 -7.99 -15.15 -3.12
C ILE A 45 -8.38 -14.82 -4.56
N GLN A 46 -7.54 -15.16 -5.54
CA GLN A 46 -7.84 -14.97 -6.95
C GLN A 46 -9.06 -15.79 -7.37
N SER A 47 -9.10 -17.08 -7.03
CA SER A 47 -10.25 -17.94 -7.35
C SER A 47 -11.55 -17.45 -6.68
N PHE A 48 -11.46 -16.98 -5.44
CA PHE A 48 -12.60 -16.41 -4.73
C PHE A 48 -13.10 -15.11 -5.37
N ALA A 49 -12.19 -14.23 -5.79
CA ALA A 49 -12.52 -12.99 -6.47
C ALA A 49 -13.19 -13.26 -7.83
N GLU A 50 -12.73 -14.28 -8.57
CA GLU A 50 -13.32 -14.72 -9.83
C GLU A 50 -14.74 -15.27 -9.63
N GLU A 51 -14.96 -16.12 -8.62
CA GLU A 51 -16.30 -16.65 -8.30
C GLU A 51 -17.30 -15.54 -7.95
N ILE A 52 -16.89 -14.56 -7.14
CA ILE A 52 -17.71 -13.40 -6.81
C ILE A 52 -17.97 -12.56 -8.07
N SER A 53 -16.96 -12.42 -8.94
CA SER A 53 -17.08 -11.67 -10.19
C SER A 53 -18.22 -12.17 -11.07
N GLU A 54 -18.34 -13.49 -11.19
CA GLU A 54 -19.39 -14.13 -11.99
C GLU A 54 -20.76 -14.11 -11.29
N SER A 55 -20.77 -14.22 -9.96
CA SER A 55 -22.00 -14.46 -9.19
C SER A 55 -22.77 -13.18 -8.82
N TYR A 56 -22.11 -12.02 -8.78
CA TYR A 56 -22.70 -10.78 -8.28
C TYR A 56 -22.72 -9.66 -9.32
N ARG A 57 -23.79 -8.85 -9.30
CA ARG A 57 -23.97 -7.70 -10.22
C ARG A 57 -22.84 -6.67 -10.18
N TYR A 58 -22.10 -6.58 -9.06
CA TYR A 58 -20.92 -5.72 -8.88
C TYR A 58 -19.63 -6.52 -8.65
N GLY A 59 -19.64 -7.82 -8.94
CA GLY A 59 -18.51 -8.70 -8.71
C GLY A 59 -17.30 -8.31 -9.57
N SER A 60 -17.51 -7.87 -10.80
CA SER A 60 -16.43 -7.42 -11.68
C SER A 60 -15.65 -6.25 -11.09
N PHE A 61 -16.34 -5.28 -10.49
CA PHE A 61 -15.70 -4.16 -9.79
C PHE A 61 -14.86 -4.64 -8.60
N PHE A 62 -15.37 -5.62 -7.84
CA PHE A 62 -14.63 -6.21 -6.73
C PHE A 62 -13.36 -6.93 -7.20
N TYR A 63 -13.45 -7.71 -8.28
CA TYR A 63 -12.30 -8.36 -8.89
C TYR A 63 -11.25 -7.36 -9.36
N GLU A 64 -11.66 -6.33 -10.11
CA GLU A 64 -10.75 -5.27 -10.58
C GLU A 64 -10.07 -4.55 -9.41
N LEU A 65 -10.80 -4.30 -8.31
CA LEU A 65 -10.25 -3.69 -7.12
C LEU A 65 -9.19 -4.58 -6.46
N ILE A 66 -9.43 -5.89 -6.35
CA ILE A 66 -8.44 -6.84 -5.83
C ILE A 66 -7.19 -6.86 -6.71
N ILE A 67 -7.35 -6.99 -8.04
CA ILE A 67 -6.22 -7.03 -8.97
C ILE A 67 -5.43 -5.73 -8.93
N MET A 68 -6.10 -4.58 -8.85
CA MET A 68 -5.46 -3.28 -8.68
C MET A 68 -4.63 -3.22 -7.39
N LEU A 69 -5.18 -3.70 -6.27
CA LEU A 69 -4.46 -3.77 -5.00
C LEU A 69 -3.23 -4.70 -5.08
N LEU A 70 -3.37 -5.87 -5.70
CA LEU A 70 -2.25 -6.80 -5.87
C LEU A 70 -1.14 -6.23 -6.77
N ASN A 71 -1.50 -5.42 -7.77
CA ASN A 71 -0.53 -4.79 -8.67
C ASN A 71 0.11 -3.52 -8.09
N ALA A 72 -0.44 -2.97 -7.02
CA ALA A 72 0.08 -1.75 -6.43
C ALA A 72 1.46 -1.96 -5.79
N ASN A 73 2.31 -0.93 -5.96
CA ASN A 73 3.69 -0.95 -5.51
C ASN A 73 3.79 -0.74 -3.99
N LEU A 74 4.55 -1.60 -3.30
CA LEU A 74 4.70 -1.51 -1.85
C LEU A 74 5.31 -0.16 -1.42
N PHE A 75 6.32 0.32 -2.15
CA PHE A 75 7.01 1.56 -1.79
C PHE A 75 6.05 2.75 -1.88
N PHE A 76 5.19 2.77 -2.89
CA PHE A 76 4.15 3.79 -3.02
C PHE A 76 3.23 3.81 -1.79
N PHE A 77 2.70 2.66 -1.38
CA PHE A 77 1.84 2.57 -0.20
C PHE A 77 2.57 2.95 1.09
N SER A 78 3.81 2.49 1.27
CA SER A 78 4.61 2.84 2.44
C SER A 78 4.92 4.34 2.52
N GLY A 79 5.09 5.00 1.36
CA GLY A 79 5.22 6.45 1.26
C GLY A 79 3.95 7.19 1.69
N ILE A 80 2.78 6.76 1.20
CA ILE A 80 1.48 7.31 1.63
C ILE A 80 1.30 7.12 3.14
N PHE A 81 1.61 5.92 3.65
CA PHE A 81 1.46 5.61 5.07
C PHE A 81 2.37 6.50 5.94
N SER A 82 3.60 6.75 5.49
CA SER A 82 4.54 7.66 6.17
C SER A 82 4.00 9.10 6.24
N ILE A 83 3.33 9.58 5.19
CA ILE A 83 2.64 10.89 5.18
C ILE A 83 1.48 10.88 6.18
N MET A 84 0.66 9.83 6.19
CA MET A 84 -0.47 9.74 7.12
C MET A 84 0.00 9.72 8.59
N ILE A 85 1.08 8.99 8.90
CA ILE A 85 1.71 9.01 10.23
C ILE A 85 2.23 10.41 10.56
N SER A 86 2.87 11.09 9.61
CA SER A 86 3.35 12.46 9.83
C SER A 86 2.22 13.42 10.18
N LEU A 87 1.09 13.32 9.46
CA LEU A 87 -0.10 14.13 9.72
C LEU A 87 -0.76 13.81 11.06
N SER A 88 -0.89 12.51 11.41
CA SER A 88 -1.47 12.11 12.69
C SER A 88 -0.60 12.56 13.86
N LEU A 89 0.72 12.36 13.78
CA LEU A 89 1.66 12.87 14.78
C LEU A 89 1.62 14.40 14.87
N PHE A 90 1.39 15.10 13.76
CA PHE A 90 1.21 16.54 13.83
C PHE A 90 -0.07 16.97 14.56
N MET A 91 -1.18 16.26 14.35
CA MET A 91 -2.45 16.59 14.97
C MET A 91 -2.53 16.19 16.44
N PHE A 92 -1.93 15.06 16.81
CA PHE A 92 -2.14 14.46 18.14
C PHE A 92 -0.93 14.52 19.07
N LEU A 93 0.27 14.79 18.56
CA LEU A 93 1.43 15.03 19.40
C LEU A 93 1.39 16.50 19.86
N ASP A 94 0.62 16.78 20.89
CA ASP A 94 0.73 18.04 21.62
C ASP A 94 2.09 18.10 22.33
N SER A 95 2.69 19.29 22.34
CA SER A 95 3.99 19.57 22.93
C SER A 95 4.05 19.19 24.41
#